data_AF-A0A327Z1S3-F1
#
_entry.id   AF-A0A327Z1S3-F1
#
_cell.length_a   1.000
_cell.length_b   1.000
_cell.length_c   1.000
_cell.angle_alpha   90.00
_cell.angle_beta   90.00
_cell.angle_gamma   90.00
#
_symmetry.space_group_name_H-M   'P 1'
#
loop_
_entity.id
_entity.type
_entity.pdbx_description
1 polymer ?
#
loop_
_entity_poly.entity_id
_entity_poly.type
_entity_poly.pdbx_seq_one_letter_code
_entity_poly.pdbx_strand_id
1 'polypeptide(L)'
;MSHLAAPPTEMVEHIPVRPSWDCRACGEPWPCNAARSALSSEYRAFPSLLKMYLSTQMYEAIGDLFGVNSISPIDFYQRFLSWIRSPPTDDSAVHAEVPTNGATVSTPPSNDPDKLRAAMVRTLIEEGTILSGDVAAAFAAVPRHLFVPGEALWRAYDPQLALLPKTAANGTDTSVVSAAEVQAAMLEQAQVERGMNVLEVGSGGYNAALLAELVGPSGQVTSVDIDSGITARAGACLHKTGYDQVRVITADATKLLPGQSPFDRIIVTTAACDIAPAWIDELTPFGRIVVPLRFAGITRVIAFDRNRGSRALFAHSYRLGSFVTMQGCAEERLIPLTRDVALRVDSQHTPEFHLPALRHAIHEPPIEQWAGTAHDLPDELQLFLLTNAQPQMPILQASQELVDQGVFPTSARYGVPVLIDGGSFAYRTSRPNPDIITGYETGVVAHGPAAAKVADTLLALIREWANNHFKRDAARIEYHPKTMDTSDLLGWRVITQNGVLTVSWP
;
A
#
# COMPACT_ATOMS: atom_id res chain seq x y z
N MET A 1 9.05 -40.62 -60.54
CA MET A 1 10.08 -40.19 -59.57
C MET A 1 9.42 -39.18 -58.66
N SER A 2 8.86 -39.70 -57.56
CA SER A 2 8.03 -38.93 -56.63
C SER A 2 8.95 -38.17 -55.67
N HIS A 3 8.86 -36.84 -55.68
CA HIS A 3 9.52 -35.98 -54.72
C HIS A 3 8.93 -36.23 -53.33
N LEU A 4 9.71 -36.89 -52.46
CA LEU A 4 9.45 -36.92 -51.02
C LEU A 4 9.66 -35.51 -50.48
N ALA A 5 8.56 -34.89 -50.04
CA ALA A 5 8.57 -33.67 -49.28
C ALA A 5 9.39 -33.88 -47.99
N ALA A 6 10.22 -32.91 -47.64
CA ALA A 6 10.90 -32.85 -46.35
C ALA A 6 9.85 -32.94 -45.22
N PRO A 7 10.14 -33.65 -44.12
CA PRO A 7 9.21 -33.75 -43.01
C PRO A 7 8.93 -32.35 -42.45
N PRO A 8 7.69 -32.05 -42.01
CA PRO A 8 7.41 -30.78 -41.35
C PRO A 8 8.34 -30.67 -40.13
N THR A 9 9.05 -29.55 -40.02
CA THR A 9 9.71 -29.15 -38.78
C THR A 9 8.67 -29.16 -37.68
N GLU A 10 8.67 -30.19 -36.82
CA GLU A 10 7.86 -30.25 -35.62
C GLU A 10 8.08 -28.94 -34.84
N MET A 11 7.00 -28.20 -34.60
CA MET A 11 7.06 -27.04 -33.71
C MET A 11 7.42 -27.57 -32.33
N VAL A 12 8.67 -27.40 -31.93
CA VAL A 12 9.14 -27.87 -30.62
C VAL A 12 8.45 -27.04 -29.56
N GLU A 13 7.59 -27.68 -28.77
CA GLU A 13 6.79 -27.02 -27.75
C GLU A 13 7.68 -26.56 -26.58
N HIS A 14 7.62 -25.27 -26.25
CA HIS A 14 8.41 -24.67 -25.18
C HIS A 14 7.76 -24.90 -23.80
N ILE A 15 7.83 -26.14 -23.31
CA ILE A 15 7.27 -26.57 -22.00
C ILE A 15 8.37 -26.70 -20.92
N PRO A 16 8.03 -26.63 -19.61
CA PRO A 16 9.00 -26.77 -18.53
C PRO A 16 9.43 -28.23 -18.33
N VAL A 17 10.69 -28.43 -17.97
CA VAL A 17 11.22 -29.71 -17.49
C VAL A 17 11.39 -29.63 -15.99
N ARG A 18 10.67 -30.46 -15.23
CA ARG A 18 10.83 -30.53 -13.76
C ARG A 18 11.91 -31.57 -13.40
N PRO A 19 12.70 -31.36 -12.32
CA PRO A 19 12.61 -30.27 -11.34
C PRO A 19 13.49 -29.05 -11.67
N SER A 20 14.20 -29.00 -12.80
CA SER A 20 15.12 -27.88 -13.09
C SER A 20 14.40 -26.60 -13.53
N TRP A 21 13.17 -26.74 -14.01
CA TRP A 21 12.37 -25.68 -14.61
C TRP A 21 13.02 -25.04 -15.83
N ASP A 22 13.88 -25.77 -16.53
CA ASP A 22 14.41 -25.33 -17.81
C ASP A 22 13.44 -25.67 -18.94
N CYS A 23 13.45 -24.87 -20.00
CA CYS A 23 12.61 -25.09 -21.15
C CYS A 23 13.15 -26.27 -21.97
N ARG A 24 12.31 -27.27 -22.24
CA ARG A 24 12.69 -28.47 -23.01
C ARG A 24 13.28 -28.14 -24.38
N ALA A 25 12.77 -27.09 -25.01
CA ALA A 25 13.10 -26.74 -26.39
C ALA A 25 14.43 -25.97 -26.52
N CYS A 26 14.72 -25.04 -25.59
CA CYS A 26 15.88 -24.15 -25.70
C CYS A 26 16.85 -24.19 -24.53
N GLY A 27 16.56 -24.94 -23.46
CA GLY A 27 17.42 -25.06 -22.27
C GLY A 27 17.43 -23.84 -21.35
N GLU A 28 16.76 -22.74 -21.73
CA GLU A 28 16.65 -21.53 -20.91
C GLU A 28 15.64 -21.69 -19.77
N PRO A 29 15.76 -20.93 -18.66
CA PRO A 29 14.78 -20.95 -17.57
C PRO A 29 13.35 -20.73 -18.07
N TRP A 30 12.47 -21.70 -17.85
CA TRP A 30 11.05 -21.63 -18.22
C TRP A 30 10.23 -20.79 -17.23
N PRO A 31 9.31 -19.91 -17.64
CA PRO A 31 8.93 -19.62 -19.02
C PRO A 31 9.96 -18.74 -19.74
N CYS A 32 10.56 -19.29 -20.81
CA CYS A 32 11.45 -18.57 -21.72
C CYS A 32 10.65 -17.66 -22.67
N ASN A 33 11.30 -16.73 -23.38
CA ASN A 33 10.59 -15.76 -24.23
C ASN A 33 9.61 -16.39 -25.23
N ALA A 34 9.96 -17.54 -25.83
CA ALA A 34 9.07 -18.26 -26.74
C ALA A 34 7.84 -18.84 -26.01
N ALA A 35 8.02 -19.43 -24.83
CA ALA A 35 6.92 -19.89 -23.97
C ALA A 35 6.02 -18.71 -23.53
N ARG A 36 6.62 -17.59 -23.13
CA ARG A 36 5.87 -16.38 -22.74
C ARG A 36 5.00 -15.87 -23.89
N SER A 37 5.56 -15.79 -25.10
CA SER A 37 4.83 -15.37 -26.29
C SER A 37 3.70 -16.35 -26.67
N ALA A 38 3.97 -17.66 -26.61
CA ALA A 38 2.97 -18.69 -26.90
C ALA A 38 1.81 -18.63 -25.90
N LEU A 39 2.12 -18.59 -24.60
CA LEU A 39 1.13 -18.49 -23.52
C LEU A 39 0.35 -17.18 -23.58
N SER A 40 0.99 -16.03 -23.84
CA SER A 40 0.27 -14.77 -24.07
C SER A 40 -0.65 -14.81 -25.27
N SER A 41 -0.29 -15.54 -26.33
CA SER A 41 -1.13 -15.69 -27.52
C SER A 41 -2.31 -16.62 -27.26
N GLU A 42 -2.08 -17.74 -26.58
CA GLU A 42 -3.09 -18.74 -26.23
C GLU A 42 -4.15 -18.17 -25.29
N TYR A 43 -3.71 -17.45 -24.25
CA TYR A 43 -4.61 -16.86 -23.26
C TYR A 43 -4.98 -15.40 -23.56
N ARG A 44 -4.79 -14.92 -24.79
CA ARG A 44 -5.04 -13.52 -25.18
C ARG A 44 -6.45 -13.05 -24.82
N ALA A 45 -7.45 -13.92 -24.98
CA ALA A 45 -8.85 -13.61 -24.67
C ALA A 45 -9.15 -13.55 -23.16
N PHE A 46 -8.32 -14.19 -22.32
CA PHE A 46 -8.53 -14.30 -20.88
C PHE A 46 -7.21 -14.16 -20.09
N PRO A 47 -6.60 -12.97 -20.02
CA PRO A 47 -5.31 -12.76 -19.34
C PRO A 47 -5.30 -13.15 -17.86
N SER A 48 -6.44 -13.10 -17.19
CA SER A 48 -6.59 -13.55 -15.80
C SER A 48 -6.31 -15.05 -15.64
N LEU A 49 -6.72 -15.88 -16.61
CA LEU A 49 -6.44 -17.32 -16.60
C LEU A 49 -4.96 -17.62 -16.81
N LEU A 50 -4.28 -16.81 -17.64
CA LEU A 50 -2.82 -16.89 -17.79
C LEU A 50 -2.10 -16.59 -16.47
N LYS A 51 -2.54 -15.55 -15.77
CA LYS A 51 -2.00 -15.16 -14.47
C LYS A 51 -2.23 -16.26 -13.42
N MET A 52 -3.41 -16.89 -13.41
CA MET A 52 -3.68 -18.03 -12.53
C MET A 52 -2.78 -19.23 -12.86
N TYR A 53 -2.71 -19.63 -14.12
CA TYR A 53 -1.87 -20.74 -14.57
C TYR A 53 -0.40 -20.53 -14.20
N LEU A 54 0.16 -19.37 -14.52
CA LEU A 54 1.56 -19.06 -14.21
C LEU A 54 1.82 -18.85 -12.72
N SER A 55 0.82 -18.48 -11.93
CA SER A 55 0.94 -18.43 -10.46
C SER A 55 1.06 -19.83 -9.89
N THR A 56 0.29 -20.80 -10.40
CA THR A 56 0.41 -22.21 -10.04
C THR A 56 1.78 -22.75 -10.44
N GLN A 57 2.23 -22.50 -11.67
CA GLN A 57 3.55 -22.93 -12.11
C GLN A 57 4.70 -22.29 -11.31
N MET A 58 4.58 -21.01 -10.94
CA MET A 58 5.55 -20.33 -10.08
C MET A 58 5.65 -20.99 -8.70
N TYR A 59 4.51 -21.36 -8.11
CA TYR A 59 4.47 -22.02 -6.80
C TYR A 59 5.13 -23.41 -6.85
N GLU A 60 4.86 -24.21 -7.89
CA GLU A 60 5.54 -25.47 -8.09
C GLU A 60 7.05 -25.30 -8.34
N ALA A 61 7.45 -24.24 -9.07
CA ALA A 61 8.86 -23.93 -9.31
C ALA A 61 9.61 -23.52 -8.05
N ILE A 62 8.96 -22.77 -7.17
CA ILE A 62 9.49 -22.46 -5.84
C ILE A 62 9.74 -23.78 -5.10
N GLY A 63 8.77 -24.70 -5.08
CA GLY A 63 8.92 -26.00 -4.40
C GLY A 63 10.08 -26.85 -4.92
N ASP A 64 10.28 -26.92 -6.24
CA ASP A 64 11.33 -27.75 -6.84
C ASP A 64 12.74 -27.13 -6.77
N LEU A 65 12.84 -25.79 -6.79
CA LEU A 65 14.11 -25.07 -6.83
C LEU A 65 14.54 -24.50 -5.47
N PHE A 66 13.72 -24.66 -4.43
CA PHE A 66 14.04 -24.19 -3.09
C PHE A 66 15.31 -24.87 -2.57
N GLY A 67 16.29 -24.08 -2.13
CA GLY A 67 17.55 -24.56 -1.56
C GLY A 67 18.65 -24.88 -2.59
N VAL A 68 18.38 -24.83 -3.89
CA VAL A 68 19.39 -25.19 -4.92
C VAL A 68 20.24 -23.99 -5.37
N ASN A 69 19.81 -22.73 -5.21
CA ASN A 69 20.62 -21.55 -5.61
C ASN A 69 20.14 -20.18 -5.06
N SER A 70 19.65 -20.09 -3.81
CA SER A 70 19.31 -18.79 -3.16
C SER A 70 18.43 -17.84 -4.00
N ILE A 71 17.54 -18.37 -4.85
CA ILE A 71 16.66 -17.56 -5.70
C ILE A 71 15.56 -16.94 -4.82
N SER A 72 15.44 -15.62 -4.83
CA SER A 72 14.46 -14.90 -4.01
C SER A 72 13.03 -15.10 -4.55
N PRO A 73 11.99 -15.11 -3.71
CA PRO A 73 10.58 -15.09 -4.17
C PRO A 73 10.28 -13.98 -5.18
N ILE A 74 11.01 -12.87 -5.14
CA ILE A 74 10.91 -11.76 -6.10
C ILE A 74 11.40 -12.19 -7.50
N ASP A 75 12.45 -12.99 -7.59
CA ASP A 75 12.98 -13.47 -8.87
C ASP A 75 11.99 -14.43 -9.55
N PHE A 76 11.27 -15.23 -8.75
CA PHE A 76 10.17 -16.07 -9.24
C PHE A 76 9.00 -15.21 -9.74
N TYR A 77 8.60 -14.18 -9.00
CA TYR A 77 7.56 -13.25 -9.47
C TYR A 77 7.95 -12.57 -10.80
N GLN A 78 9.18 -12.08 -10.91
CA GLN A 78 9.68 -11.47 -12.14
C GLN A 78 9.78 -12.45 -13.30
N ARG A 79 10.10 -13.71 -13.01
CA ARG A 79 10.22 -14.76 -14.02
C ARG A 79 8.86 -15.23 -14.55
N PHE A 80 7.86 -15.38 -13.68
CA PHE A 80 6.59 -16.01 -14.03
C PHE A 80 5.45 -15.02 -14.29
N LEU A 81 5.38 -13.89 -13.57
CA LEU A 81 4.16 -13.08 -13.52
C LEU A 81 4.32 -11.63 -14.01
N SER A 82 5.50 -11.01 -13.84
CA SER A 82 5.67 -9.56 -14.07
C SER A 82 5.46 -9.10 -15.53
N TRP A 83 5.48 -10.03 -16.49
CA TRP A 83 5.33 -9.73 -17.92
C TRP A 83 3.88 -9.92 -18.43
N ILE A 84 2.97 -10.38 -17.58
CA ILE A 84 1.55 -10.57 -17.94
C ILE A 84 0.85 -9.20 -17.86
N ARG A 85 0.43 -8.66 -19.01
CA ARG A 85 -0.33 -7.40 -19.07
C ARG A 85 -1.71 -7.57 -18.43
N SER A 86 -2.15 -6.61 -17.62
CA SER A 86 -3.58 -6.44 -17.32
C SER A 86 -4.29 -5.89 -18.56
N PRO A 87 -5.51 -6.35 -18.90
CA PRO A 87 -6.25 -5.78 -20.01
C PRO A 87 -6.64 -4.32 -19.67
N PRO A 88 -6.54 -3.38 -20.62
CA PRO A 88 -7.12 -2.06 -20.44
C PRO A 88 -8.65 -2.17 -20.33
N THR A 89 -9.26 -1.40 -19.44
CA THR A 89 -10.71 -1.14 -19.47
C THR A 89 -10.97 -0.18 -20.63
N ASP A 90 -11.35 -0.74 -21.78
CA ASP A 90 -11.48 0.00 -23.02
C ASP A 90 -12.89 0.58 -23.18
N ASP A 91 -12.94 1.90 -23.37
CA ASP A 91 -14.04 2.59 -24.04
C ASP A 91 -13.42 3.61 -25.01
N SER A 92 -12.72 3.15 -26.06
CA SER A 92 -12.87 3.63 -27.44
C SER A 92 -11.87 2.98 -28.40
N ALA A 93 -12.40 2.19 -29.34
CA ALA A 93 -11.67 1.62 -30.46
C ALA A 93 -11.29 2.68 -31.51
N VAL A 94 -10.03 2.69 -32.01
CA VAL A 94 -9.71 2.97 -33.43
C VAL A 94 -8.39 2.27 -33.85
N HIS A 95 -8.47 1.66 -35.03
CA HIS A 95 -7.46 0.99 -35.87
C HIS A 95 -6.05 1.61 -35.97
N ALA A 96 -5.02 0.75 -36.04
CA ALA A 96 -3.85 0.93 -36.92
C ALA A 96 -3.16 -0.41 -37.23
N GLU A 97 -2.63 -0.51 -38.44
CA GLU A 97 -2.14 -1.68 -39.17
C GLU A 97 -0.91 -2.38 -38.58
N VAL A 98 -0.73 -3.66 -38.96
CA VAL A 98 0.42 -4.53 -38.62
C VAL A 98 1.58 -4.29 -39.59
N PRO A 99 2.80 -3.94 -39.14
CA PRO A 99 4.02 -4.22 -39.87
C PRO A 99 4.67 -5.51 -39.39
N THR A 100 5.08 -6.32 -40.37
CA THR A 100 5.81 -7.58 -40.24
C THR A 100 7.30 -7.37 -39.96
N ASN A 101 7.86 -8.28 -39.16
CA ASN A 101 9.27 -8.67 -39.03
C ASN A 101 10.37 -7.59 -38.94
N GLY A 102 10.90 -7.43 -37.73
CA GLY A 102 12.27 -7.01 -37.47
C GLY A 102 12.69 -7.49 -36.09
N ALA A 103 13.71 -8.35 -36.03
CA ALA A 103 14.22 -8.96 -34.80
C ALA A 103 14.46 -7.92 -33.69
N THR A 104 13.73 -8.00 -32.58
CA THR A 104 14.04 -7.25 -31.36
C THR A 104 14.87 -8.13 -30.44
N VAL A 105 16.18 -7.99 -30.62
CA VAL A 105 17.17 -8.25 -29.58
C VAL A 105 16.62 -7.69 -28.26
N SER A 106 16.52 -8.53 -27.23
CA SER A 106 16.13 -8.12 -25.89
C SER A 106 17.12 -7.07 -25.40
N THR A 107 16.74 -5.80 -25.49
CA THR A 107 17.53 -4.70 -24.96
C THR A 107 17.65 -4.88 -23.44
N PRO A 108 18.83 -4.72 -22.83
CA PRO A 108 18.95 -4.65 -21.37
C PRO A 108 17.98 -3.61 -20.81
N PRO A 109 17.58 -3.69 -19.52
CA PRO A 109 16.81 -2.62 -18.90
C PRO A 109 17.49 -1.30 -19.22
N SER A 110 16.71 -0.37 -19.74
CA SER A 110 17.21 0.93 -20.17
C SER A 110 18.02 1.57 -19.05
N ASN A 111 19.33 1.69 -19.21
CA ASN A 111 20.19 2.46 -18.30
C ASN A 111 20.02 3.98 -18.49
N ASP A 112 19.11 4.39 -19.37
CA ASP A 112 18.72 5.78 -19.55
C ASP A 112 17.65 6.14 -18.50
N PRO A 113 17.99 7.03 -17.54
CA PRO A 113 17.08 7.42 -16.46
C PRO A 113 15.83 8.14 -16.96
N ASP A 114 15.88 8.81 -18.12
CA ASP A 114 14.72 9.51 -18.66
C ASP A 114 13.66 8.55 -19.16
N LYS A 115 14.08 7.46 -19.81
CA LYS A 115 13.17 6.39 -20.25
C LYS A 115 12.54 5.66 -19.06
N LEU A 116 13.32 5.38 -18.02
CA LEU A 116 12.81 4.74 -16.80
C LEU A 116 11.81 5.64 -16.07
N ARG A 117 12.12 6.94 -15.96
CA ARG A 117 11.21 7.95 -15.42
C ARG A 117 9.90 8.00 -16.20
N ALA A 118 9.97 8.12 -17.53
CA ALA A 118 8.80 8.17 -18.38
C ALA A 118 7.96 6.88 -18.30
N ALA A 119 8.61 5.72 -18.11
CA ALA A 119 7.92 4.46 -17.86
C ALA A 119 7.20 4.44 -16.52
N MET A 120 7.87 4.84 -15.43
CA MET A 120 7.27 4.96 -14.11
C MET A 120 6.05 5.89 -14.13
N VAL A 121 6.17 7.08 -14.74
CA VAL A 121 5.05 8.04 -14.88
C VAL A 121 3.87 7.42 -15.62
N ARG A 122 4.13 6.76 -16.76
CA ARG A 122 3.07 6.11 -17.54
C ARG A 122 2.38 5.02 -16.74
N THR A 123 3.12 4.17 -16.04
CA THR A 123 2.56 3.14 -15.16
C THR A 123 1.66 3.76 -14.08
N LEU A 124 2.11 4.82 -13.41
CA LEU A 124 1.32 5.49 -12.38
C LEU A 124 0.03 6.14 -12.92
N ILE A 125 0.01 6.57 -14.19
CA ILE A 125 -1.20 7.07 -14.87
C ILE A 125 -2.13 5.91 -15.25
N GLU A 126 -1.59 4.85 -15.86
CA GLU A 126 -2.36 3.67 -16.28
C GLU A 126 -3.02 2.94 -15.10
N GLU A 127 -2.37 2.96 -13.93
CA GLU A 127 -2.90 2.40 -12.68
C GLU A 127 -3.91 3.33 -11.98
N GLY A 128 -4.11 4.55 -12.48
CA GLY A 128 -5.01 5.55 -11.89
C GLY A 128 -4.50 6.15 -10.58
N THR A 129 -3.20 6.06 -10.30
CA THR A 129 -2.57 6.70 -9.13
C THR A 129 -2.33 8.18 -9.39
N ILE A 130 -1.83 8.53 -10.59
CA ILE A 130 -1.75 9.91 -11.09
C ILE A 130 -3.01 10.19 -11.92
N LEU A 131 -3.73 11.23 -11.55
CA LEU A 131 -5.01 11.61 -12.16
C LEU A 131 -4.90 12.95 -12.91
N SER A 132 -4.03 13.84 -12.44
CA SER A 132 -3.89 15.20 -12.95
C SER A 132 -2.66 15.38 -13.84
N GLY A 133 -2.78 16.25 -14.84
CA GLY A 133 -1.68 16.61 -15.72
C GLY A 133 -0.53 17.32 -15.00
N ASP A 134 -0.84 18.08 -13.94
CA ASP A 134 0.16 18.80 -13.15
C ASP A 134 1.04 17.85 -12.32
N VAL A 135 0.45 16.84 -11.67
CA VAL A 135 1.21 15.80 -10.95
C VAL A 135 2.03 14.97 -11.94
N ALA A 136 1.46 14.58 -13.09
CA ALA A 136 2.20 13.88 -14.13
C ALA A 136 3.42 14.68 -14.61
N ALA A 137 3.26 15.99 -14.83
CA ALA A 137 4.34 16.87 -15.25
C ALA A 137 5.44 17.00 -14.18
N ALA A 138 5.06 17.13 -12.90
CA ALA A 138 6.02 17.17 -11.79
C ALA A 138 6.87 15.88 -11.73
N PHE A 139 6.26 14.70 -11.81
CA PHE A 139 6.99 13.44 -11.83
C PHE A 139 7.87 13.26 -13.08
N ALA A 140 7.44 13.79 -14.23
CA ALA A 140 8.24 13.79 -15.45
C ALA A 140 9.46 14.72 -15.34
N ALA A 141 9.35 15.82 -14.58
CA ALA A 141 10.42 16.80 -14.41
C ALA A 141 11.48 16.38 -13.37
N VAL A 142 11.07 15.84 -12.23
CA VAL A 142 11.99 15.59 -11.11
C VAL A 142 12.79 14.28 -11.31
N PRO A 143 14.14 14.33 -11.30
CA PRO A 143 14.98 13.14 -11.48
C PRO A 143 15.11 12.33 -10.18
N ARG A 144 14.13 11.45 -9.90
CA ARG A 144 14.05 10.63 -8.66
C ARG A 144 15.37 9.96 -8.25
N HIS A 145 16.13 9.41 -9.20
CA HIS A 145 17.41 8.74 -8.95
C HIS A 145 18.48 9.63 -8.28
N LEU A 146 18.42 10.96 -8.44
CA LEU A 146 19.36 11.88 -7.80
C LEU A 146 19.07 12.11 -6.30
N PHE A 147 17.90 11.67 -5.82
CA PHE A 147 17.53 11.72 -4.40
C PHE A 147 17.82 10.41 -3.66
N VAL A 148 18.32 9.39 -4.35
CA VAL A 148 18.71 8.07 -3.81
C VAL A 148 20.09 7.66 -4.33
N PRO A 149 21.15 8.43 -4.01
CA PRO A 149 22.48 8.16 -4.52
C PRO A 149 22.96 6.76 -4.08
N GLY A 150 23.49 5.98 -5.03
CA GLY A 150 23.99 4.63 -4.80
C GLY A 150 22.98 3.52 -5.08
N GLU A 151 21.70 3.83 -5.28
CA GLU A 151 20.70 2.86 -5.71
C GLU A 151 20.78 2.59 -7.22
N ALA A 152 20.41 1.38 -7.63
CA ALA A 152 20.30 1.05 -9.03
C ALA A 152 19.15 1.84 -9.69
N LEU A 153 19.36 2.35 -10.91
CA LEU A 153 18.36 3.19 -11.60
C LEU A 153 16.98 2.52 -11.71
N TRP A 154 16.94 1.23 -12.01
CA TRP A 154 15.68 0.50 -12.12
C TRP A 154 14.93 0.44 -10.77
N ARG A 155 15.64 0.38 -9.63
CA ARG A 155 15.04 0.44 -8.28
C ARG A 155 14.53 1.84 -7.97
N ALA A 156 15.28 2.86 -8.37
CA ALA A 156 14.87 4.26 -8.21
C ALA A 156 13.56 4.58 -8.93
N TYR A 157 13.28 3.90 -10.04
CA TYR A 157 12.10 4.11 -10.88
C TYR A 157 11.07 2.97 -10.81
N ASP A 158 11.23 2.03 -9.88
CA ASP A 158 10.16 1.09 -9.54
C ASP A 158 9.07 1.86 -8.76
N PRO A 159 7.82 1.90 -9.26
CA PRO A 159 6.77 2.73 -8.67
C PRO A 159 6.39 2.30 -7.24
N GLN A 160 6.54 1.02 -6.92
CA GLN A 160 6.07 0.39 -5.68
C GLN A 160 7.19 0.22 -4.65
N LEU A 161 8.44 0.40 -5.06
CA LEU A 161 9.59 0.22 -4.18
C LEU A 161 9.86 1.46 -3.32
N ALA A 162 9.75 1.28 -2.01
CA ALA A 162 10.31 2.20 -1.03
C ALA A 162 11.82 1.93 -0.87
N LEU A 163 12.62 2.98 -0.83
CA LEU A 163 14.09 2.87 -0.76
C LEU A 163 14.57 3.32 0.61
N LEU A 164 15.53 2.59 1.18
CA LEU A 164 15.98 2.75 2.56
C LEU A 164 17.33 3.48 2.61
N PRO A 165 17.37 4.82 2.64
CA PRO A 165 18.63 5.56 2.73
C PRO A 165 19.30 5.47 4.11
N LYS A 166 18.57 5.09 5.18
CA LYS A 166 19.14 5.04 6.54
C LYS A 166 18.45 4.02 7.45
N THR A 167 19.23 3.05 7.91
CA THR A 167 18.86 2.10 8.97
C THR A 167 19.69 2.42 10.22
N ALA A 168 19.07 2.43 11.40
CA ALA A 168 19.75 2.61 12.67
C ALA A 168 20.67 1.41 12.99
N ALA A 169 21.59 1.60 13.94
CA ALA A 169 22.55 0.58 14.37
C ALA A 169 21.89 -0.70 14.93
N ASN A 170 20.63 -0.63 15.35
CA ASN A 170 19.83 -1.76 15.82
C ASN A 170 19.03 -2.45 14.69
N GLY A 171 19.23 -2.06 13.43
CA GLY A 171 18.51 -2.62 12.28
C GLY A 171 17.13 -2.01 12.03
N THR A 172 16.69 -1.01 12.80
CA THR A 172 15.41 -0.34 12.59
C THR A 172 15.53 0.74 11.50
N ASP A 173 14.62 0.76 10.53
CA ASP A 173 14.62 1.79 9.50
C ASP A 173 14.25 3.15 10.10
N THR A 174 15.12 4.15 9.87
CA THR A 174 14.95 5.51 10.42
C THR A 174 14.62 6.55 9.36
N SER A 175 14.83 6.22 8.09
CA SER A 175 14.43 7.05 6.96
C SER A 175 14.17 6.19 5.74
N VAL A 176 13.10 6.51 5.03
CA VAL A 176 12.66 5.82 3.81
C VAL A 176 12.29 6.88 2.78
N VAL A 177 12.81 6.75 1.57
CA VAL A 177 12.23 7.45 0.41
C VAL A 177 11.00 6.64 0.00
N SER A 178 9.82 7.20 0.27
CA SER A 178 8.54 6.56 -0.02
C SER A 178 8.44 6.11 -1.47
N ALA A 179 7.70 5.02 -1.71
CA ALA A 179 7.34 4.56 -3.05
C ALA A 179 6.74 5.71 -3.87
N ALA A 180 7.03 5.75 -5.17
CA ALA A 180 6.57 6.81 -6.06
C ALA A 180 5.04 6.86 -6.13
N GLU A 181 4.39 5.69 -6.07
CA GLU A 181 2.94 5.54 -6.03
C GLU A 181 2.31 6.25 -4.81
N VAL A 182 2.89 6.06 -3.63
CA VAL A 182 2.41 6.69 -2.39
C VAL A 182 2.54 8.21 -2.47
N GLN A 183 3.66 8.72 -3.00
CA GLN A 183 3.87 10.15 -3.17
C GLN A 183 2.89 10.75 -4.19
N ALA A 184 2.67 10.07 -5.31
CA ALA A 184 1.68 10.50 -6.31
C ALA A 184 0.28 10.59 -5.69
N ALA A 185 -0.16 9.54 -4.98
CA ALA A 185 -1.46 9.52 -4.32
C ALA A 185 -1.61 10.66 -3.29
N MET A 186 -0.58 10.91 -2.48
CA MET A 186 -0.59 12.01 -1.50
C MET A 186 -0.63 13.39 -2.15
N LEU A 187 0.07 13.59 -3.28
CA LEU A 187 0.06 14.85 -4.02
C LEU A 187 -1.29 15.10 -4.70
N GLU A 188 -1.92 14.06 -5.25
CA GLU A 188 -3.30 14.13 -5.76
C GLU A 188 -4.30 14.47 -4.65
N GLN A 189 -4.17 13.84 -3.47
CA GLN A 189 -4.98 14.17 -2.29
C GLN A 189 -4.75 15.62 -1.82
N ALA A 190 -3.51 16.11 -1.91
CA ALA A 190 -3.15 17.44 -1.46
C ALA A 190 -3.75 18.53 -2.35
N GLN A 191 -3.96 18.30 -3.64
CA GLN A 191 -4.49 19.30 -4.58
C GLN A 191 -3.71 20.63 -4.46
N VAL A 192 -2.40 20.53 -4.65
CA VAL A 192 -1.48 21.67 -4.60
C VAL A 192 -1.65 22.49 -5.88
N GLU A 193 -1.83 23.80 -5.74
CA GLU A 193 -1.96 24.72 -6.86
C GLU A 193 -0.78 25.70 -6.93
N ARG A 194 -0.61 26.33 -8.09
CA ARG A 194 0.43 27.34 -8.29
C ARG A 194 0.27 28.52 -7.34
N GLY A 195 1.38 28.98 -6.78
CA GLY A 195 1.43 30.11 -5.84
C GLY A 195 1.15 29.74 -4.38
N MET A 196 0.81 28.47 -4.08
CA MET A 196 0.59 28.04 -2.70
C MET A 196 1.88 28.01 -1.87
N ASN A 197 1.72 28.21 -0.56
CA ASN A 197 2.75 27.96 0.43
C ASN A 197 2.52 26.59 1.09
N VAL A 198 3.46 25.66 0.92
CA VAL A 198 3.31 24.26 1.34
C VAL A 198 4.35 23.85 2.36
N LEU A 199 3.91 23.18 3.42
CA LEU A 199 4.76 22.52 4.40
C LEU A 199 4.84 21.02 4.10
N GLU A 200 6.04 20.47 4.01
CA GLU A 200 6.32 19.04 4.11
C GLU A 200 6.90 18.71 5.49
N VAL A 201 6.33 17.71 6.17
CA VAL A 201 6.82 17.18 7.44
C VAL A 201 7.40 15.78 7.22
N GLY A 202 8.71 15.63 7.42
CA GLY A 202 9.51 14.47 7.05
C GLY A 202 10.24 14.72 5.72
N SER A 203 11.56 14.92 5.76
CA SER A 203 12.30 15.42 4.60
C SER A 203 12.99 14.31 3.80
N GLY A 204 12.52 14.06 2.59
CA GLY A 204 13.18 13.14 1.65
C GLY A 204 13.98 13.83 0.55
N GLY A 205 13.76 15.14 0.36
CA GLY A 205 14.20 15.93 -0.80
C GLY A 205 13.32 15.72 -2.04
N TYR A 206 13.06 14.46 -2.44
CA TYR A 206 12.33 14.16 -3.68
C TYR A 206 10.90 14.70 -3.70
N ASN A 207 10.13 14.46 -2.63
CA ASN A 207 8.76 14.94 -2.55
C ASN A 207 8.69 16.47 -2.41
N ALA A 208 9.63 17.10 -1.71
CA ALA A 208 9.78 18.56 -1.71
C ALA A 208 10.05 19.14 -3.11
N ALA A 209 10.85 18.46 -3.94
CA ALA A 209 11.08 18.86 -5.33
C ALA A 209 9.81 18.72 -6.19
N LEU A 210 9.05 17.63 -6.02
CA LEU A 210 7.74 17.48 -6.67
C LEU A 210 6.77 18.60 -6.28
N LEU A 211 6.73 18.96 -5.00
CA LEU A 211 5.95 20.09 -4.51
C LEU A 211 6.40 21.42 -5.12
N ALA A 212 7.71 21.60 -5.29
CA ALA A 212 8.27 22.81 -5.89
C ALA A 212 7.84 23.00 -7.36
N GLU A 213 7.74 21.91 -8.12
CA GLU A 213 7.16 21.90 -9.47
C GLU A 213 5.68 22.31 -9.46
N LEU A 214 4.89 21.77 -8.52
CA LEU A 214 3.45 22.02 -8.42
C LEU A 214 3.13 23.46 -8.01
N VAL A 215 3.79 23.98 -6.98
CA VAL A 215 3.56 25.37 -6.52
C VAL A 215 4.12 26.40 -7.52
N GLY A 216 5.08 26.00 -8.35
CA GLY A 216 5.71 26.86 -9.34
C GLY A 216 6.51 28.03 -8.74
N PRO A 217 6.98 28.97 -9.57
CA PRO A 217 7.94 30.01 -9.16
C PRO A 217 7.37 31.08 -8.22
N SER A 218 6.04 31.21 -8.15
CA SER A 218 5.36 32.15 -7.25
C SER A 218 4.97 31.53 -5.90
N GLY A 219 5.14 30.22 -5.75
CA GLY A 219 4.85 29.50 -4.52
C GLY A 219 6.10 29.23 -3.69
N GLN A 220 5.91 28.62 -2.52
CA GLN A 220 6.98 28.32 -1.58
C GLN A 220 6.78 26.92 -1.00
N VAL A 221 7.88 26.17 -0.88
CA VAL A 221 7.90 24.88 -0.17
C VAL A 221 8.83 24.99 1.03
N THR A 222 8.34 24.58 2.20
CA THR A 222 9.15 24.39 3.41
C THR A 222 9.16 22.90 3.74
N SER A 223 10.33 22.27 3.81
CA SER A 223 10.51 20.84 4.14
C SER A 223 11.23 20.72 5.48
N VAL A 224 10.65 19.98 6.42
CA VAL A 224 11.13 19.92 7.81
C VAL A 224 11.40 18.49 8.22
N ASP A 225 12.53 18.26 8.89
CA ASP A 225 12.83 16.99 9.57
C ASP A 225 13.55 17.25 10.89
N ILE A 226 13.42 16.34 11.85
CA ILE A 226 14.08 16.44 13.16
C ILE A 226 15.57 16.02 13.07
N ASP A 227 15.92 15.17 12.10
CA ASP A 227 17.27 14.65 11.94
C ASP A 227 18.11 15.55 11.01
N SER A 228 19.13 16.20 11.58
CA SER A 228 20.05 17.09 10.84
C SER A 228 20.80 16.42 9.68
N GLY A 229 21.01 15.11 9.74
CA GLY A 229 21.63 14.35 8.65
C GLY A 229 20.67 14.15 7.47
N ILE A 230 19.38 13.95 7.77
CA ILE A 230 18.33 13.85 6.75
C ILE A 230 18.16 15.19 6.03
N THR A 231 18.07 16.30 6.77
CA THR A 231 17.93 17.64 6.19
C THR A 231 19.16 18.06 5.38
N ALA A 232 20.37 17.77 5.86
CA ALA A 232 21.60 18.05 5.12
C ALA A 232 21.63 17.28 3.78
N ARG A 233 21.25 16.00 3.79
CA ARG A 233 21.14 15.18 2.57
C ARG A 233 20.09 15.74 1.61
N ALA A 234 18.90 16.05 2.11
CA ALA A 234 17.81 16.60 1.31
C ALA A 234 18.20 17.92 0.65
N GLY A 235 18.79 18.85 1.42
CA GLY A 235 19.29 20.12 0.89
C GLY A 235 20.36 19.95 -0.19
N ALA A 236 21.31 19.02 0.01
CA ALA A 236 22.34 18.74 -1.00
C ALA A 236 21.76 18.14 -2.29
N CYS A 237 20.77 17.25 -2.20
CA CYS A 237 20.07 16.72 -3.37
C CYS A 237 19.29 17.82 -4.09
N LEU A 238 18.50 18.62 -3.37
CA LEU A 238 17.70 19.72 -3.92
C LEU A 238 18.55 20.73 -4.69
N HIS A 239 19.66 21.17 -4.09
CA HIS A 239 20.62 22.08 -4.72
C HIS A 239 21.19 21.49 -6.02
N LYS A 240 21.64 20.22 -6.00
CA LYS A 240 22.17 19.54 -7.19
C LYS A 240 21.14 19.42 -8.33
N THR A 241 19.86 19.37 -7.98
CA THR A 241 18.75 19.28 -8.94
C THR A 241 18.15 20.63 -9.32
N GLY A 242 18.67 21.75 -8.78
CA GLY A 242 18.22 23.10 -9.09
C GLY A 242 16.96 23.58 -8.35
N TYR A 243 16.53 22.87 -7.30
CA TYR A 243 15.36 23.23 -6.49
C TYR A 243 15.72 24.10 -5.28
N ASP A 244 16.52 25.15 -5.50
CA ASP A 244 16.99 26.05 -4.45
C ASP A 244 15.86 26.87 -3.78
N GLN A 245 14.67 26.93 -4.41
CA GLN A 245 13.51 27.58 -3.80
C GLN A 245 12.95 26.80 -2.60
N VAL A 246 13.27 25.51 -2.46
CA VAL A 246 12.81 24.69 -1.32
C VAL A 246 13.59 25.04 -0.07
N ARG A 247 12.89 25.49 0.97
CA ARG A 247 13.50 25.77 2.28
C ARG A 247 13.54 24.51 3.13
N VAL A 248 14.74 24.00 3.41
CA VAL A 248 14.92 22.83 4.29
C VAL A 248 15.26 23.29 5.71
N ILE A 249 14.50 22.84 6.71
CA ILE A 249 14.66 23.23 8.12
C ILE A 249 14.86 21.99 8.98
N THR A 250 15.85 22.02 9.88
CA THR A 250 15.98 21.00 10.93
C THR A 250 15.22 21.43 12.16
N ALA A 251 14.06 20.85 12.40
CA ALA A 251 13.20 21.18 13.53
C ALA A 251 12.21 20.06 13.84
N ASP A 252 11.65 20.11 15.05
CA ASP A 252 10.49 19.32 15.44
C ASP A 252 9.22 19.98 14.86
N ALA A 253 8.71 19.40 13.77
CA ALA A 253 7.55 19.91 13.05
C ALA A 253 6.22 19.76 13.82
N THR A 254 6.19 19.16 15.01
CA THR A 254 5.00 19.16 15.87
C THR A 254 4.80 20.52 16.58
N LYS A 255 5.78 21.41 16.48
CA LYS A 255 5.79 22.76 17.04
C LYS A 255 5.64 23.80 15.93
N LEU A 256 5.27 25.02 16.32
CA LEU A 256 5.17 26.16 15.39
C LEU A 256 6.53 26.41 14.71
N LEU A 257 6.47 26.86 13.47
CA LEU A 257 7.57 27.26 12.60
C LEU A 257 7.49 28.77 12.33
N PRO A 258 8.01 29.63 13.23
CA PRO A 258 7.87 31.07 13.12
C PRO A 258 8.34 31.62 11.77
N GLY A 259 7.49 32.45 11.16
CA GLY A 259 7.78 33.14 9.90
C GLY A 259 7.66 32.28 8.64
N GLN A 260 7.16 31.03 8.74
CA GLN A 260 6.90 30.15 7.59
C GLN A 260 5.42 30.08 7.21
N SER A 261 4.54 30.34 8.17
CA SER A 261 3.08 30.25 8.07
C SER A 261 2.43 31.57 7.61
N PRO A 262 1.16 31.54 7.12
CA PRO A 262 0.28 30.38 7.03
C PRO A 262 0.56 29.49 5.81
N PHE A 263 0.24 28.20 5.92
CA PHE A 263 0.36 27.20 4.87
C PHE A 263 -1.00 26.88 4.25
N ASP A 264 -1.03 26.78 2.92
CA ASP A 264 -2.20 26.32 2.18
C ASP A 264 -2.32 24.80 2.23
N ARG A 265 -1.19 24.10 2.26
CA ARG A 265 -1.12 22.64 2.36
C ARG A 265 -0.06 22.23 3.36
N ILE A 266 -0.35 21.19 4.14
CA ILE A 266 0.62 20.49 4.98
C ILE A 266 0.59 19.02 4.56
N ILE A 267 1.75 18.47 4.19
CA ILE A 267 1.88 17.06 3.82
C ILE A 267 2.84 16.40 4.79
N VAL A 268 2.35 15.44 5.56
CA VAL A 268 3.12 14.69 6.54
C VAL A 268 3.53 13.35 5.91
N THR A 269 4.82 13.06 5.81
CA THR A 269 5.35 11.87 5.12
C THR A 269 5.80 10.77 6.12
N THR A 270 5.28 10.82 7.34
CA THR A 270 5.51 9.85 8.42
C THR A 270 4.19 9.55 9.15
N ALA A 271 4.05 8.34 9.72
CA ALA A 271 2.83 7.94 10.43
C ALA A 271 2.70 8.70 11.76
N ALA A 272 1.80 9.68 11.80
CA ALA A 272 1.45 10.44 12.99
C ALA A 272 0.46 9.64 13.86
N CYS A 273 0.62 9.74 15.17
CA CYS A 273 -0.33 9.20 16.16
C CYS A 273 -1.43 10.20 16.53
N ASP A 274 -1.26 11.47 16.16
CA ASP A 274 -2.17 12.55 16.46
C ASP A 274 -1.93 13.73 15.50
N ILE A 275 -2.87 14.67 15.41
CA ILE A 275 -2.71 15.92 14.68
C ILE A 275 -2.10 16.97 15.62
N ALA A 276 -0.88 17.42 15.30
CA ALA A 276 -0.22 18.43 16.11
C ALA A 276 -1.01 19.75 16.08
N PRO A 277 -1.24 20.43 17.23
CA PRO A 277 -1.95 21.71 17.26
C PRO A 277 -1.31 22.77 16.35
N ALA A 278 0.02 22.77 16.26
CA ALA A 278 0.78 23.67 15.39
C ALA A 278 0.35 23.56 13.92
N TRP A 279 0.07 22.35 13.41
CA TRP A 279 -0.34 22.17 12.03
C TRP A 279 -1.67 22.88 11.75
N ILE A 280 -2.60 22.86 12.70
CA ILE A 280 -3.90 23.54 12.57
C ILE A 280 -3.74 25.06 12.72
N ASP A 281 -2.87 25.50 13.63
CA ASP A 281 -2.62 26.92 13.91
C ASP A 281 -1.90 27.62 12.75
N GLU A 282 -1.06 26.89 12.02
CA GLU A 282 -0.33 27.41 10.86
C GLU A 282 -1.06 27.20 9.54
N LEU A 283 -2.20 26.52 9.53
CA LEU A 283 -2.99 26.28 8.32
C LEU A 283 -3.85 27.50 7.97
N THR A 284 -3.97 27.83 6.67
CA THR A 284 -4.96 28.83 6.23
C THR A 284 -6.40 28.37 6.52
N PRO A 285 -7.40 29.27 6.53
CA PRO A 285 -8.81 28.89 6.69
C PRO A 285 -9.35 27.92 5.63
N PHE A 286 -8.68 27.83 4.47
CA PHE A 286 -9.01 26.91 3.37
C PHE A 286 -7.94 25.83 3.19
N GLY A 287 -7.04 25.69 4.16
CA GLY A 287 -5.91 24.80 4.02
C GLY A 287 -6.30 23.34 4.24
N ARG A 288 -5.44 22.46 3.73
CA ARG A 288 -5.59 21.01 3.81
C ARG A 288 -4.36 20.36 4.42
N ILE A 289 -4.58 19.32 5.23
CA ILE A 289 -3.52 18.48 5.79
C ILE A 289 -3.64 17.08 5.18
N VAL A 290 -2.60 16.58 4.52
CA VAL A 290 -2.49 15.18 4.11
C VAL A 290 -1.57 14.46 5.08
N VAL A 291 -2.10 13.49 5.82
CA VAL A 291 -1.36 12.84 6.91
C VAL A 291 -1.67 11.35 6.99
N PRO A 292 -0.65 10.48 7.02
CA PRO A 292 -0.78 9.11 7.48
C PRO A 292 -1.06 9.12 8.98
N LEU A 293 -2.34 9.00 9.35
CA LEU A 293 -2.79 9.02 10.73
C LEU A 293 -3.02 7.59 11.23
N ARG A 294 -2.48 7.30 12.41
CA ARG A 294 -2.67 6.04 13.12
C ARG A 294 -3.87 6.13 14.06
N PHE A 295 -4.80 5.20 13.92
CA PHE A 295 -5.94 5.03 14.83
C PHE A 295 -6.52 3.63 14.67
N ALA A 296 -7.22 3.13 15.69
CA ALA A 296 -7.83 1.79 15.67
C ALA A 296 -6.86 0.65 15.27
N GLY A 297 -5.56 0.79 15.59
CA GLY A 297 -4.52 -0.18 15.23
C GLY A 297 -4.12 -0.23 13.75
N ILE A 298 -4.59 0.71 12.92
CA ILE A 298 -4.23 0.81 11.50
C ILE A 298 -3.70 2.20 11.15
N THR A 299 -3.20 2.36 9.93
CA THR A 299 -2.81 3.65 9.36
C THR A 299 -3.66 3.93 8.12
N ARG A 300 -4.14 5.18 8.01
CA ARG A 300 -4.78 5.70 6.80
C ARG A 300 -4.13 7.03 6.43
N VAL A 301 -3.87 7.24 5.15
CA VAL A 301 -3.46 8.53 4.61
C VAL A 301 -4.71 9.35 4.39
N ILE A 302 -4.95 10.34 5.25
CA ILE A 302 -6.17 11.13 5.26
C ILE A 302 -5.86 12.54 4.78
N ALA A 303 -6.66 13.03 3.83
CA ALA A 303 -6.69 14.42 3.42
C ALA A 303 -7.77 15.16 4.21
N PHE A 304 -7.38 15.99 5.16
CA PHE A 304 -8.26 16.78 6.01
C PHE A 304 -8.41 18.21 5.48
N ASP A 305 -9.62 18.66 5.23
CA ASP A 305 -9.94 20.07 5.02
C ASP A 305 -10.29 20.75 6.34
N ARG A 306 -9.80 21.98 6.50
CA ARG A 306 -10.18 22.82 7.64
C ARG A 306 -11.62 23.31 7.50
N ASN A 307 -12.37 23.24 8.60
CA ASN A 307 -13.67 23.89 8.68
C ASN A 307 -13.52 25.42 8.61
N ARG A 308 -14.20 26.07 7.67
CA ARG A 308 -14.15 27.52 7.47
C ARG A 308 -14.60 28.34 8.68
N GLY A 309 -15.35 27.73 9.61
CA GLY A 309 -15.85 28.40 10.83
C GLY A 309 -15.24 27.90 12.15
N SER A 310 -14.32 26.92 12.12
CA SER A 310 -13.77 26.35 13.35
C SER A 310 -12.34 25.82 13.17
N ARG A 311 -11.80 25.18 14.22
CA ARG A 311 -10.52 24.47 14.17
C ARG A 311 -10.69 22.98 13.87
N ALA A 312 -11.92 22.51 13.65
CA ALA A 312 -12.20 21.13 13.28
C ALA A 312 -11.72 20.84 11.85
N LEU A 313 -11.39 19.58 11.62
CA LEU A 313 -10.94 19.05 10.34
C LEU A 313 -11.90 17.96 9.87
N PHE A 314 -12.20 17.93 8.57
CA PHE A 314 -13.04 16.91 7.94
C PHE A 314 -12.28 16.19 6.85
N ALA A 315 -12.31 14.87 6.84
CA ALA A 315 -11.67 14.10 5.78
C ALA A 315 -12.39 14.34 4.45
N HIS A 316 -11.63 14.80 3.46
CA HIS A 316 -12.03 14.88 2.06
C HIS A 316 -11.87 13.52 1.36
N SER A 317 -10.82 12.78 1.70
CA SER A 317 -10.55 11.42 1.22
C SER A 317 -9.63 10.68 2.19
N TYR A 318 -9.59 9.35 2.11
CA TYR A 318 -8.60 8.55 2.82
C TYR A 318 -8.16 7.34 2.02
N ARG A 319 -6.93 6.86 2.26
CA ARG A 319 -6.37 5.67 1.60
C ARG A 319 -5.61 4.80 2.57
N LEU A 320 -5.50 3.51 2.28
CA LEU A 320 -4.54 2.64 2.96
C LEU A 320 -3.11 3.13 2.66
N GLY A 321 -2.25 3.14 3.68
CA GLY A 321 -0.83 3.43 3.51
C GLY A 321 0.01 2.95 4.68
N SER A 322 1.28 2.68 4.43
CA SER A 322 2.26 2.23 5.42
C SER A 322 3.45 3.20 5.43
N PHE A 323 3.83 3.67 6.62
CA PHE A 323 4.82 4.72 6.80
C PHE A 323 5.67 4.44 8.04
N VAL A 324 6.91 4.93 8.05
CA VAL A 324 7.73 4.98 9.26
C VAL A 324 7.01 5.82 10.30
N THR A 325 7.00 5.35 11.54
CA THR A 325 6.28 6.02 12.64
C THR A 325 6.99 7.31 13.04
N MET A 326 6.20 8.38 13.25
CA MET A 326 6.70 9.64 13.74
C MET A 326 7.32 9.45 15.14
N GLN A 327 8.50 10.03 15.35
CA GLN A 327 9.17 9.95 16.64
C GLN A 327 8.33 10.60 17.74
N GLY A 328 8.27 9.97 18.91
CA GLY A 328 7.45 10.42 20.04
C GLY A 328 6.03 9.88 20.06
N CYS A 329 5.60 9.11 19.05
CA CYS A 329 4.36 8.37 19.11
C CYS A 329 4.45 7.18 20.06
N ALA A 330 3.39 6.98 20.86
CA ALA A 330 3.32 5.85 21.79
C ALA A 330 3.43 4.51 21.04
N GLU A 331 4.23 3.61 21.59
CA GLU A 331 4.38 2.27 21.03
C GLU A 331 3.10 1.45 21.24
N GLU A 332 2.72 0.68 20.23
CA GLU A 332 1.66 -0.31 20.37
C GLU A 332 2.12 -1.44 21.28
N ARG A 333 1.18 -1.97 22.06
CA ARG A 333 1.49 -3.10 22.92
C ARG A 333 1.29 -4.39 22.14
N LEU A 334 2.34 -5.21 22.09
CA LEU A 334 2.27 -6.58 21.61
C LEU A 334 2.00 -7.52 22.80
N ILE A 335 0.95 -8.31 22.68
CA ILE A 335 0.56 -9.35 23.64
C ILE A 335 0.82 -10.71 22.98
N PRO A 336 1.91 -11.42 23.33
CA PRO A 336 2.21 -12.71 22.72
C PRO A 336 1.21 -13.77 23.17
N LEU A 337 0.59 -14.44 22.20
CA LEU A 337 -0.20 -15.65 22.42
C LEU A 337 0.73 -16.86 22.39
N THR A 338 1.57 -16.98 21.38
CA THR A 338 2.60 -18.01 21.28
C THR A 338 3.93 -17.35 20.90
N ARG A 339 4.95 -18.16 20.59
CA ARG A 339 6.19 -17.64 19.98
C ARG A 339 5.92 -17.02 18.60
N ASP A 340 4.90 -17.51 17.91
CA ASP A 340 4.64 -17.26 16.49
C ASP A 340 3.34 -16.48 16.23
N VAL A 341 2.59 -16.15 17.29
CA VAL A 341 1.33 -15.41 17.21
C VAL A 341 1.27 -14.36 18.32
N ALA A 342 0.94 -13.13 17.95
CA ALA A 342 0.75 -12.02 18.88
C ALA A 342 -0.49 -11.19 18.53
N LEU A 343 -1.09 -10.58 19.56
CA LEU A 343 -2.11 -9.55 19.42
C LEU A 343 -1.47 -8.17 19.57
N ARG A 344 -1.70 -7.29 18.62
CA ARG A 344 -1.33 -5.89 18.66
C ARG A 344 -2.54 -5.08 19.08
N VAL A 345 -2.42 -4.38 20.19
CA VAL A 345 -3.50 -3.59 20.80
C VAL A 345 -3.06 -2.13 20.98
N ASP A 346 -4.03 -1.24 20.96
CA ASP A 346 -3.80 0.14 21.35
C ASP A 346 -3.56 0.21 22.87
N SER A 347 -2.51 0.93 23.24
CA SER A 347 -2.06 1.12 24.63
C SER A 347 -3.12 1.74 25.54
N GLN A 348 -4.06 2.52 24.98
CA GLN A 348 -5.06 3.25 25.77
C GLN A 348 -6.28 2.41 26.16
N HIS A 349 -6.56 1.32 25.45
CA HIS A 349 -7.75 0.48 25.66
C HIS A 349 -7.38 -1.00 25.53
N THR A 350 -6.54 -1.52 26.44
CA THR A 350 -6.22 -2.95 26.44
C THR A 350 -7.35 -3.75 27.08
N PRO A 351 -8.10 -4.57 26.33
CA PRO A 351 -9.08 -5.48 26.92
C PRO A 351 -8.36 -6.58 27.70
N GLU A 352 -9.02 -7.11 28.73
CA GLU A 352 -8.54 -8.32 29.39
C GLU A 352 -8.89 -9.54 28.52
N PHE A 353 -7.86 -10.21 27.99
CA PHE A 353 -8.02 -11.39 27.15
C PHE A 353 -7.78 -12.67 27.94
N HIS A 354 -8.59 -13.70 27.72
CA HIS A 354 -8.36 -15.03 28.30
C HIS A 354 -7.26 -15.79 27.53
N LEU A 355 -6.01 -15.33 27.68
CA LEU A 355 -4.86 -15.79 26.90
C LEU A 355 -4.68 -17.32 26.87
N PRO A 356 -4.84 -18.08 27.98
CA PRO A 356 -4.70 -19.54 27.92
C PRO A 356 -5.70 -20.22 26.99
N ALA A 357 -6.94 -19.72 26.93
CA ALA A 357 -7.96 -20.29 26.04
C ALA A 357 -7.71 -19.88 24.58
N LEU A 358 -7.29 -18.64 24.32
CA LEU A 358 -6.93 -18.22 22.97
C LEU A 358 -5.75 -19.01 22.42
N ARG A 359 -4.75 -19.33 23.26
CA ARG A 359 -3.64 -20.22 22.88
C ARG A 359 -4.11 -21.61 22.51
N HIS A 360 -5.04 -22.16 23.29
CA HIS A 360 -5.61 -23.47 23.00
C HIS A 360 -6.38 -23.46 21.68
N ALA A 361 -7.22 -22.44 21.46
CA ALA A 361 -8.05 -22.30 20.27
C ALA A 361 -7.26 -22.28 18.95
N ILE A 362 -6.03 -21.74 18.92
CA ILE A 362 -5.15 -21.73 17.74
C ILE A 362 -4.85 -23.15 17.22
N HIS A 363 -4.84 -24.14 18.13
CA HIS A 363 -4.50 -25.53 17.80
C HIS A 363 -5.74 -26.41 17.56
N GLU A 364 -6.94 -25.87 17.72
CA GLU A 364 -8.18 -26.58 17.42
C GLU A 364 -8.56 -26.40 15.94
N PRO A 365 -9.29 -27.36 15.33
CA PRO A 365 -9.80 -27.18 13.98
C PRO A 365 -10.73 -25.96 13.91
N PRO A 366 -10.48 -25.00 13.00
CA PRO A 366 -11.37 -23.86 12.83
C PRO A 366 -12.66 -24.26 12.12
N ILE A 367 -13.65 -23.38 12.20
CA ILE A 367 -14.80 -23.39 11.29
C ILE A 367 -14.67 -22.28 10.26
N GLU A 368 -15.26 -22.50 9.10
CA GLU A 368 -15.40 -21.49 8.05
C GLU A 368 -16.87 -21.21 7.77
N GLN A 369 -17.23 -19.94 7.65
CA GLN A 369 -18.56 -19.51 7.23
C GLN A 369 -18.45 -18.40 6.18
N TRP A 370 -19.43 -18.36 5.28
CA TRP A 370 -19.35 -17.54 4.07
C TRP A 370 -20.49 -16.51 4.01
N ALA A 371 -20.16 -15.28 3.63
CA ALA A 371 -21.09 -14.16 3.73
C ALA A 371 -22.14 -14.16 2.61
N GLY A 372 -21.85 -14.78 1.46
CA GLY A 372 -22.60 -14.60 0.22
C GLY A 372 -22.31 -13.26 -0.46
N THR A 373 -21.26 -12.55 -0.06
CA THR A 373 -20.93 -11.20 -0.54
C THR A 373 -19.58 -11.17 -1.24
N ALA A 374 -19.43 -10.24 -2.18
CA ALA A 374 -18.19 -10.06 -2.92
C ALA A 374 -17.01 -9.72 -2.01
N HIS A 375 -15.83 -10.24 -2.34
CA HIS A 375 -14.57 -9.83 -1.75
C HIS A 375 -14.00 -8.66 -2.53
N ASP A 376 -14.46 -7.47 -2.18
CA ASP A 376 -14.06 -6.22 -2.82
C ASP A 376 -13.89 -5.14 -1.74
N LEU A 377 -13.13 -4.09 -2.04
CA LEU A 377 -12.74 -3.00 -1.12
C LEU A 377 -12.31 -3.51 0.28
N PRO A 378 -11.34 -4.45 0.35
CA PRO A 378 -10.96 -5.10 1.61
C PRO A 378 -10.43 -4.13 2.68
N ASP A 379 -9.85 -3.01 2.27
CA ASP A 379 -9.34 -1.96 3.13
C ASP A 379 -10.45 -1.07 3.72
N GLU A 380 -11.54 -0.85 3.00
CA GLU A 380 -12.75 -0.16 3.49
C GLU A 380 -13.47 -1.02 4.52
N LEU A 381 -13.69 -2.29 4.18
CA LEU A 381 -14.28 -3.26 5.11
C LEU A 381 -13.43 -3.40 6.38
N GLN A 382 -12.10 -3.39 6.28
CA GLN A 382 -11.22 -3.41 7.44
C GLN A 382 -11.47 -2.21 8.36
N LEU A 383 -11.58 -0.99 7.80
CA LEU A 383 -11.85 0.21 8.58
C LEU A 383 -13.22 0.10 9.27
N PHE A 384 -14.25 -0.35 8.54
CA PHE A 384 -15.60 -0.56 9.08
C PHE A 384 -15.60 -1.50 10.27
N LEU A 385 -14.97 -2.67 10.14
CA LEU A 385 -14.91 -3.66 11.21
C LEU A 385 -14.22 -3.10 12.46
N LEU A 386 -13.13 -2.34 12.29
CA LEU A 386 -12.37 -1.75 13.40
C LEU A 386 -13.13 -0.64 14.14
N THR A 387 -14.06 0.04 13.47
CA THR A 387 -14.83 1.15 14.06
C THR A 387 -16.24 0.76 14.48
N ASN A 388 -16.78 -0.36 13.99
CA ASN A 388 -18.17 -0.77 14.28
C ASN A 388 -18.27 -2.02 15.15
N ALA A 389 -17.18 -2.79 15.31
CA ALA A 389 -17.20 -3.96 16.18
C ALA A 389 -17.19 -3.58 17.67
N GLN A 390 -17.91 -4.38 18.46
CA GLN A 390 -17.91 -4.34 19.93
C GLN A 390 -17.76 -5.77 20.47
N PRO A 391 -16.74 -6.06 21.31
CA PRO A 391 -15.66 -5.17 21.72
C PRO A 391 -14.71 -4.81 20.56
N GLN A 392 -13.88 -3.78 20.76
CA GLN A 392 -12.89 -3.35 19.77
C GLN A 392 -11.94 -4.50 19.40
N MET A 393 -11.74 -4.72 18.10
CA MET A 393 -10.89 -5.78 17.57
C MET A 393 -9.40 -5.41 17.71
N PRO A 394 -8.55 -6.25 18.33
CA PRO A 394 -7.11 -6.14 18.16
C PRO A 394 -6.67 -6.64 16.78
N ILE A 395 -5.40 -6.38 16.45
CA ILE A 395 -4.78 -6.90 15.22
C ILE A 395 -3.96 -8.15 15.57
N LEU A 396 -4.32 -9.31 15.03
CA LEU A 396 -3.55 -10.54 15.16
C LEU A 396 -2.47 -10.58 14.08
N GLN A 397 -1.25 -10.88 14.52
CA GLN A 397 -0.12 -11.15 13.63
C GLN A 397 0.40 -12.57 13.85
N ALA A 398 0.68 -13.28 12.75
CA ALA A 398 1.23 -14.62 12.75
C ALA A 398 2.55 -14.70 11.98
N SER A 399 3.41 -15.66 12.34
CA SER A 399 4.67 -15.90 11.65
C SER A 399 4.45 -16.45 10.23
N GLN A 400 5.47 -16.29 9.36
CA GLN A 400 5.43 -16.87 8.01
C GLN A 400 5.31 -18.40 8.06
N GLU A 401 5.92 -19.05 9.05
CA GLU A 401 5.86 -20.50 9.22
C GLU A 401 4.41 -21.00 9.42
N LEU A 402 3.62 -20.31 10.24
CA LEU A 402 2.21 -20.67 10.45
C LEU A 402 1.33 -20.37 9.23
N VAL A 403 1.70 -19.38 8.42
CA VAL A 403 1.07 -19.12 7.12
C VAL A 403 1.37 -20.25 6.13
N ASP A 404 2.64 -20.67 6.04
CA ASP A 404 3.07 -21.76 5.14
C ASP A 404 2.44 -23.11 5.51
N GLN A 405 2.20 -23.33 6.82
CA GLN A 405 1.50 -24.50 7.34
C GLN A 405 -0.03 -24.44 7.15
N GLY A 406 -0.58 -23.33 6.65
CA GLY A 406 -2.01 -23.15 6.43
C GLY A 406 -2.83 -22.91 7.70
N VAL A 407 -2.20 -22.62 8.84
CA VAL A 407 -2.90 -22.31 10.11
C VAL A 407 -3.59 -20.96 10.03
N PHE A 408 -2.95 -19.98 9.38
CA PHE A 408 -3.47 -18.64 9.17
C PHE A 408 -3.36 -18.22 7.69
N PRO A 409 -4.23 -17.30 7.22
CA PRO A 409 -4.13 -16.75 5.87
C PRO A 409 -2.90 -15.84 5.74
N THR A 410 -2.42 -15.63 4.50
CA THR A 410 -1.27 -14.75 4.21
C THR A 410 -1.40 -13.35 4.79
N SER A 411 -2.63 -12.82 4.87
CA SER A 411 -2.90 -11.51 5.47
C SER A 411 -2.50 -11.44 6.95
N ALA A 412 -2.53 -12.54 7.69
CA ALA A 412 -2.14 -12.58 9.10
C ALA A 412 -0.66 -12.27 9.32
N ARG A 413 0.20 -12.45 8.31
CA ARG A 413 1.61 -12.01 8.38
C ARG A 413 1.73 -10.49 8.60
N TYR A 414 0.83 -9.75 7.97
CA TYR A 414 0.80 -8.28 7.96
C TYR A 414 -0.16 -7.68 8.99
N GLY A 415 -0.89 -8.54 9.70
CA GLY A 415 -1.87 -8.14 10.69
C GLY A 415 -3.30 -8.20 10.17
N VAL A 416 -4.18 -8.91 10.88
CA VAL A 416 -5.62 -8.97 10.59
C VAL A 416 -6.45 -8.57 11.81
N PRO A 417 -7.52 -7.77 11.67
CA PRO A 417 -8.46 -7.57 12.76
C PRO A 417 -9.08 -8.90 13.18
N VAL A 418 -9.13 -9.14 14.49
CA VAL A 418 -9.80 -10.31 15.07
C VAL A 418 -10.90 -9.87 16.02
N LEU A 419 -12.11 -10.41 15.84
CA LEU A 419 -13.14 -10.34 16.86
C LEU A 419 -12.83 -11.37 17.93
N ILE A 420 -12.78 -10.98 19.20
CA ILE A 420 -12.51 -11.87 20.32
C ILE A 420 -13.70 -11.87 21.28
N ASP A 421 -14.17 -13.07 21.65
CA ASP A 421 -15.16 -13.28 22.71
C ASP A 421 -14.71 -14.47 23.59
N GLY A 422 -14.31 -14.15 24.83
CA GLY A 422 -13.75 -15.13 25.77
C GLY A 422 -12.52 -15.84 25.21
N GLY A 423 -12.63 -17.16 25.04
CA GLY A 423 -11.57 -18.02 24.48
C GLY A 423 -11.67 -18.25 22.98
N SER A 424 -12.54 -17.53 22.27
CA SER A 424 -12.79 -17.71 20.83
C SER A 424 -12.45 -16.46 20.05
N PHE A 425 -12.04 -16.61 18.80
CA PHE A 425 -11.75 -15.49 17.93
C PHE A 425 -12.09 -15.78 16.47
N ALA A 426 -12.37 -14.72 15.70
CA ALA A 426 -12.73 -14.81 14.29
C ALA A 426 -12.02 -13.72 13.47
N TYR A 427 -11.61 -14.05 12.25
CA TYR A 427 -11.05 -13.11 11.28
C TYR A 427 -11.59 -13.36 9.88
N ARG A 428 -11.48 -12.34 9.03
CA ARG A 428 -11.94 -12.37 7.63
C ARG A 428 -11.02 -13.23 6.75
N THR A 429 -11.62 -13.96 5.81
CA THR A 429 -10.95 -14.71 4.73
C THR A 429 -11.63 -14.47 3.38
N SER A 430 -11.11 -15.10 2.32
CA SER A 430 -11.74 -15.12 0.99
C SER A 430 -11.56 -16.47 0.30
N ARG A 431 -12.46 -16.77 -0.64
CA ARG A 431 -12.34 -17.91 -1.56
C ARG A 431 -12.74 -17.52 -2.97
N PRO A 432 -12.25 -18.22 -4.00
CA PRO A 432 -12.84 -18.17 -5.33
C PRO A 432 -14.31 -18.62 -5.27
N ASN A 433 -15.19 -17.86 -5.92
CA ASN A 433 -16.59 -18.22 -6.09
C ASN A 433 -17.07 -17.69 -7.46
N PRO A 434 -17.34 -18.58 -8.45
CA PRO A 434 -17.76 -18.17 -9.79
C PRO A 434 -19.16 -17.56 -9.83
N ASP A 435 -19.99 -17.78 -8.81
CA ASP A 435 -21.33 -17.19 -8.71
C ASP A 435 -21.29 -15.72 -8.26
N ILE A 436 -20.12 -15.23 -7.84
CA ILE A 436 -19.88 -13.84 -7.48
C ILE A 436 -19.21 -13.11 -8.65
N ILE A 437 -19.70 -11.93 -8.99
CA ILE A 437 -19.23 -11.14 -10.14
C ILE A 437 -17.71 -10.85 -10.08
N THR A 438 -17.18 -10.57 -8.90
CA THR A 438 -15.74 -10.32 -8.70
C THR A 438 -14.89 -11.60 -8.71
N GLY A 439 -15.53 -12.78 -8.78
CA GLY A 439 -14.89 -14.09 -8.74
C GLY A 439 -14.44 -14.52 -7.34
N TYR A 440 -14.61 -13.68 -6.31
CA TYR A 440 -14.20 -13.97 -4.94
C TYR A 440 -15.28 -13.62 -3.94
N GLU A 441 -15.51 -14.51 -2.98
CA GLU A 441 -16.46 -14.34 -1.88
C GLU A 441 -15.72 -14.03 -0.56
N THR A 442 -16.28 -13.13 0.24
CA THR A 442 -15.80 -12.87 1.60
C THR A 442 -16.35 -13.90 2.58
N GLY A 443 -15.48 -14.42 3.45
CA GLY A 443 -15.84 -15.33 4.53
C GLY A 443 -15.18 -14.99 5.84
N VAL A 444 -15.41 -15.85 6.83
CA VAL A 444 -14.87 -15.77 8.18
C VAL A 444 -14.32 -17.14 8.57
N VAL A 445 -13.13 -17.14 9.16
CA VAL A 445 -12.56 -18.28 9.88
C VAL A 445 -12.66 -17.99 11.38
N ALA A 446 -13.14 -18.96 12.15
CA ALA A 446 -13.29 -18.81 13.60
C ALA A 446 -12.74 -20.02 14.36
N HIS A 447 -12.18 -19.72 15.54
CA HIS A 447 -11.46 -20.64 16.41
C HIS A 447 -12.05 -20.62 17.82
N GLY A 448 -11.93 -21.72 18.54
CA GLY A 448 -12.27 -21.82 19.97
C GLY A 448 -13.70 -22.29 20.29
N PRO A 449 -14.05 -22.40 21.58
CA PRO A 449 -15.27 -23.07 22.06
C PRO A 449 -16.59 -22.41 21.63
N ALA A 450 -16.56 -21.13 21.26
CA ALA A 450 -17.68 -20.35 20.77
C ALA A 450 -17.47 -19.86 19.33
N ALA A 451 -16.69 -20.59 18.52
CA ALA A 451 -16.34 -20.22 17.14
C ALA A 451 -17.56 -19.84 16.28
N ALA A 452 -18.67 -20.59 16.37
CA ALA A 452 -19.90 -20.28 15.64
C ALA A 452 -20.46 -18.90 16.00
N LYS A 453 -20.49 -18.55 17.28
CA LYS A 453 -21.01 -17.26 17.77
C LYS A 453 -20.16 -16.09 17.26
N VAL A 454 -18.84 -16.18 17.36
CA VAL A 454 -17.94 -15.11 16.89
C VAL A 454 -17.95 -14.99 15.37
N ALA A 455 -18.10 -16.11 14.65
CA ALA A 455 -18.24 -16.12 13.19
C ALA A 455 -19.54 -15.46 12.74
N ASP A 456 -20.67 -15.82 13.34
CA ASP A 456 -21.97 -15.22 13.03
C ASP A 456 -21.97 -13.70 13.29
N THR A 457 -21.34 -13.28 14.38
CA THR A 457 -21.20 -11.84 14.73
C THR A 457 -20.37 -11.10 13.69
N LEU A 458 -19.22 -11.65 13.28
CA LEU A 458 -18.38 -11.03 12.27
C LEU A 458 -19.05 -11.02 10.87
N LEU A 459 -19.76 -12.09 10.51
CA LEU A 459 -20.53 -12.15 9.27
C LEU A 459 -21.68 -11.13 9.23
N ALA A 460 -22.35 -10.90 10.36
CA ALA A 460 -23.38 -9.86 10.45
C ALA A 460 -22.81 -8.48 10.11
N LEU A 461 -21.64 -8.13 10.65
CA LEU A 461 -20.94 -6.88 10.32
C LEU A 461 -20.51 -6.81 8.84
N ILE A 462 -19.99 -7.91 8.29
CA ILE A 462 -19.61 -7.96 6.86
C ILE A 462 -20.82 -7.74 5.95
N ARG A 463 -21.97 -8.35 6.29
CA ARG A 463 -23.22 -8.16 5.54
C ARG A 463 -23.79 -6.76 5.71
N GLU A 464 -23.71 -6.18 6.89
CA GLU A 464 -24.10 -4.78 7.14
C GLU A 464 -23.29 -3.82 6.26
N TRP A 465 -21.96 -3.97 6.23
CA TRP A 465 -21.10 -3.17 5.36
C TRP A 465 -21.45 -3.36 3.87
N ALA A 466 -21.58 -4.61 3.42
CA ALA A 466 -21.87 -4.91 2.02
C ALA A 466 -23.22 -4.33 1.55
N ASN A 467 -24.22 -4.30 2.45
CA ASN A 467 -25.57 -3.83 2.11
C ASN A 467 -25.72 -2.31 2.22
N ASN A 468 -25.03 -1.67 3.17
CA ASN A 468 -25.30 -0.28 3.53
C ASN A 468 -24.14 0.69 3.22
N HIS A 469 -22.90 0.20 3.14
CA HIS A 469 -21.71 1.05 3.13
C HIS A 469 -20.68 0.69 2.03
N PHE A 470 -21.06 -0.19 1.09
CA PHE A 470 -20.18 -0.66 0.01
C PHE A 470 -19.85 0.45 -1.01
N LYS A 471 -18.85 1.27 -0.72
CA LYS A 471 -18.24 2.25 -1.63
C LYS A 471 -16.88 2.72 -1.11
N ARG A 472 -16.03 3.23 -2.00
CA ARG A 472 -14.81 3.96 -1.64
C ARG A 472 -15.16 5.24 -0.89
N ASP A 473 -14.34 5.60 0.11
CA ASP A 473 -14.50 6.81 0.92
C ASP A 473 -15.87 6.91 1.60
N ALA A 474 -16.44 5.76 2.01
CA ALA A 474 -17.74 5.71 2.67
C ALA A 474 -17.72 6.31 4.08
N ALA A 475 -16.61 6.17 4.80
CA ALA A 475 -16.48 6.63 6.16
C ALA A 475 -16.39 8.17 6.21
N ARG A 476 -17.10 8.77 7.16
CA ARG A 476 -16.90 10.17 7.54
C ARG A 476 -15.93 10.21 8.71
N ILE A 477 -14.76 10.82 8.48
CA ILE A 477 -13.71 10.96 9.48
C ILE A 477 -13.55 12.44 9.83
N GLU A 478 -13.58 12.76 11.12
CA GLU A 478 -13.43 14.13 11.60
C GLU A 478 -12.41 14.19 12.73
N TYR A 479 -11.68 15.29 12.81
CA TYR A 479 -10.78 15.56 13.92
C TYR A 479 -11.16 16.88 14.59
N HIS A 480 -11.38 16.81 15.89
CA HIS A 480 -11.79 17.93 16.73
C HIS A 480 -10.69 18.21 17.76
N PRO A 481 -10.01 19.37 17.69
CA PRO A 481 -9.01 19.74 18.69
C PRO A 481 -9.59 19.74 20.11
N LYS A 482 -8.79 19.36 21.11
CA LYS A 482 -9.21 19.20 22.52
C LYS A 482 -9.83 20.44 23.15
N THR A 483 -9.63 21.62 22.55
CA THR A 483 -10.24 22.88 22.96
C THR A 483 -11.73 22.98 22.57
N MET A 484 -12.27 22.05 21.78
CA MET A 484 -13.66 22.04 21.34
C MET A 484 -14.52 21.10 22.21
N ASP A 485 -15.80 21.41 22.35
CA ASP A 485 -16.77 20.51 22.97
C ASP A 485 -17.10 19.37 21.99
N THR A 486 -16.93 18.13 22.46
CA THR A 486 -17.13 16.91 21.67
C THR A 486 -18.18 15.99 22.29
N SER A 487 -18.99 16.50 23.23
CA SER A 487 -19.98 15.70 23.96
C SER A 487 -21.07 15.10 23.06
N ASP A 488 -21.48 15.84 22.02
CA ASP A 488 -22.54 15.44 21.08
C ASP A 488 -22.05 14.69 19.83
N LEU A 489 -20.74 14.39 19.73
CA LEU A 489 -20.20 13.67 18.57
C LEU A 489 -20.68 12.21 18.55
N LEU A 490 -21.22 11.80 17.40
CA LEU A 490 -21.70 10.45 17.14
C LEU A 490 -20.63 9.60 16.43
N GLY A 491 -20.75 8.28 16.55
CA GLY A 491 -19.86 7.31 15.90
C GLY A 491 -18.75 6.77 16.81
N TRP A 492 -17.85 6.01 16.21
CA TRP A 492 -16.64 5.53 16.87
C TRP A 492 -15.72 6.70 17.15
N ARG A 493 -15.11 6.74 18.34
CA ARG A 493 -14.21 7.84 18.71
C ARG A 493 -12.99 7.35 19.46
N VAL A 494 -11.86 8.01 19.21
CA VAL A 494 -10.63 7.87 20.00
C VAL A 494 -10.22 9.24 20.52
N ILE A 495 -9.97 9.31 21.83
CA ILE A 495 -9.45 10.50 22.49
C ILE A 495 -7.93 10.43 22.43
N THR A 496 -7.33 11.40 21.77
CA THR A 496 -5.87 11.51 21.62
C THR A 496 -5.33 12.56 22.59
N GLN A 497 -4.02 12.84 22.53
CA GLN A 497 -3.42 13.85 23.38
C GLN A 497 -3.94 15.26 23.04
N ASN A 498 -4.11 15.55 21.76
CA ASN A 498 -4.38 16.87 21.20
C ASN A 498 -5.82 17.07 20.73
N GLY A 499 -6.62 16.00 20.62
CA GLY A 499 -8.01 16.10 20.19
C GLY A 499 -8.80 14.80 20.24
N VAL A 500 -9.92 14.78 19.51
CA VAL A 500 -10.80 13.63 19.37
C VAL A 500 -10.95 13.34 17.88
N LEU A 501 -10.61 12.12 17.47
CA LEU A 501 -10.89 11.62 16.13
C LEU A 501 -12.19 10.82 16.17
N THR A 502 -13.09 11.08 15.23
CA THR A 502 -14.35 10.34 15.08
C THR A 502 -14.44 9.68 13.71
N VAL A 503 -15.07 8.51 13.67
CA VAL A 503 -15.41 7.79 12.45
C VAL A 503 -16.88 7.38 12.50
N SER A 504 -17.63 7.76 11.47
CA SER A 504 -19.03 7.37 11.31
C SER A 504 -19.30 6.85 9.89
N TRP A 505 -20.34 6.04 9.75
CA TRP A 505 -20.70 5.37 8.52
C TRP A 505 -22.14 5.77 8.14
N PRO A 506 -22.30 6.77 7.26
CA PRO A 506 -23.60 7.26 6.82
C PRO A 506 -24.31 6.34 5.83
#